data_AF-A0A932WTY8-F1
#
_entry.id   AF-A0A932WTY8-F1
#
_cell.length_a   1.000
_cell.length_b   1.000
_cell.length_c   1.000
_cell.angle_alpha   90.00
_cell.angle_beta   90.00
_cell.angle_gamma   90.00
#
_symmetry.space_group_name_H-M   'P 1'
#
loop_
_entity.id
_entity.type
_entity.pdbx_description
1 polymer ?
#
loop_
_entity_poly.entity_id
_entity_poly.type
_entity_poly.pdbx_seq_one_letter_code
_entity_poly.pdbx_strand_id
1 'polypeptide(L)'
;MVGKIHARGTAMPTYESLLTEAAQLPVADRIQLIDAIWDTLPANSLPPLSDEWTAEIQRRSAEYDSGSAQTVSWEQIRAEALRRAGVTIPDAAR
;
A
#
# COMPACT_ATOMS: atom_id res chain seq x y z
N MET A 1 33.57 -16.55 40.59
CA MET A 1 34.38 -16.51 39.34
C MET A 1 33.40 -16.30 38.19
N VAL A 2 33.66 -15.28 37.36
CA VAL A 2 32.69 -14.47 36.60
C VAL A 2 32.00 -15.25 35.47
N GLY A 3 30.66 -15.11 35.39
CA GLY A 3 29.84 -15.60 34.29
C GLY A 3 30.13 -14.84 32.99
N LYS A 4 30.35 -15.58 31.90
CA LYS A 4 30.58 -15.02 30.57
C LYS A 4 29.28 -14.43 30.02
N ILE A 5 29.12 -13.12 30.19
CA ILE A 5 28.12 -12.34 29.47
C ILE A 5 28.59 -12.26 28.01
N HIS A 6 27.96 -13.02 27.12
CA HIS A 6 28.17 -12.86 25.69
C HIS A 6 27.42 -11.59 25.28
N ALA A 7 28.14 -10.47 25.21
CA ALA A 7 27.67 -9.27 24.53
C ALA A 7 27.48 -9.63 23.05
N ARG A 8 26.24 -9.93 22.66
CA ARG A 8 25.87 -10.10 21.25
C ARG A 8 25.85 -8.69 20.65
N GLY A 9 26.97 -8.26 20.08
CA GLY A 9 26.97 -7.08 19.21
C GLY A 9 26.00 -7.36 18.07
N THR A 10 24.84 -6.70 18.08
CA THR A 10 23.87 -6.80 16.99
C THR A 10 24.49 -6.11 15.79
N ALA A 11 25.02 -6.91 14.86
CA ALA A 11 25.33 -6.42 13.52
C ALA A 11 24.05 -5.83 12.93
N MET A 12 24.16 -4.69 12.25
CA MET A 12 22.99 -4.09 11.60
C MET A 12 22.44 -5.09 10.57
N PRO A 13 21.11 -5.30 10.53
CA PRO A 13 20.51 -6.16 9.53
C PRO A 13 20.81 -5.63 8.12
N THR A 14 21.12 -6.53 7.19
CA THR A 14 21.26 -6.19 5.77
C THR A 14 19.93 -6.37 5.06
N TYR A 15 19.75 -5.68 3.93
CA TYR A 15 18.57 -5.84 3.07
C TYR A 15 18.30 -7.32 2.75
N GLU A 16 19.31 -8.07 2.31
CA GLU A 16 19.17 -9.48 1.95
C GLU A 16 18.73 -10.36 3.14
N SER A 17 19.26 -10.10 4.34
CA SER A 17 18.83 -10.82 5.55
C SER A 17 17.38 -10.55 5.92
N LEU A 18 16.95 -9.28 5.84
CA LEU A 18 15.57 -8.89 6.14
C LEU A 18 14.59 -9.44 5.10
N LEU A 19 14.95 -9.39 3.82
CA LEU A 19 14.13 -9.94 2.75
C LEU A 19 13.96 -11.44 2.90
N THR A 20 15.04 -12.15 3.21
CA THR A 20 15.01 -13.61 3.43
C THR A 20 14.09 -13.97 4.59
N GLU A 21 14.22 -13.29 5.73
CA GLU A 21 13.40 -13.54 6.92
C GLU A 21 11.93 -13.16 6.68
N ALA A 22 11.66 -11.98 6.11
CA ALA A 22 10.31 -11.52 5.80
C ALA A 22 9.61 -12.47 4.81
N ALA A 23 10.32 -13.01 3.82
CA ALA A 23 9.73 -13.92 2.83
C ALA A 23 9.19 -15.23 3.45
N GLN A 24 9.76 -15.67 4.58
CA GLN A 24 9.33 -16.88 5.31
C GLN A 24 8.12 -16.66 6.21
N LEU A 25 7.72 -15.42 6.47
CA LEU A 25 6.54 -15.13 7.28
C LEU A 25 5.25 -15.61 6.58
N PRO A 26 4.20 -15.95 7.36
CA PRO A 26 2.86 -16.13 6.82
C PRO A 26 2.41 -14.94 5.97
N VAL A 27 1.58 -15.18 4.96
CA VAL A 27 1.10 -14.13 4.03
C VAL A 27 0.54 -12.91 4.78
N ALA A 28 -0.27 -13.14 5.81
CA ALA A 28 -0.88 -12.07 6.60
C ALA A 28 0.18 -11.20 7.31
N ASP A 29 1.18 -11.83 7.92
CA ASP A 29 2.26 -11.13 8.63
C ASP A 29 3.16 -10.36 7.66
N ARG A 30 3.37 -10.88 6.44
CA ARG A 30 4.09 -10.15 5.38
C ARG A 30 3.37 -8.89 4.97
N ILE A 31 2.04 -8.96 4.79
CA ILE A 31 1.23 -7.79 4.46
C ILE A 31 1.31 -6.76 5.59
N GLN A 32 1.13 -7.19 6.84
CA GLN A 32 1.26 -6.31 8.00
C GLN A 32 2.64 -5.65 8.10
N LEU A 33 3.71 -6.39 7.81
CA LEU A 33 5.07 -5.86 7.82
C LEU A 33 5.29 -4.82 6.70
N ILE A 34 4.75 -5.06 5.50
CA ILE A 34 4.81 -4.11 4.39
C ILE A 34 4.14 -2.80 4.80
N ASP A 35 2.93 -2.85 5.35
CA ASP A 35 2.19 -1.66 5.80
C ASP A 35 2.95 -0.91 6.90
N ALA A 36 3.46 -1.64 7.90
CA ALA A 36 4.20 -1.04 9.01
C ALA A 36 5.49 -0.35 8.55
N ILE A 37 6.22 -0.94 7.59
CA ILE A 37 7.42 -0.32 7.00
C ILE A 37 7.03 0.90 6.19
N TRP A 38 5.96 0.81 5.40
CA TRP A 38 5.46 1.91 4.57
C TRP A 38 5.13 3.15 5.42
N ASP A 39 4.48 2.96 6.57
CA ASP A 39 4.15 4.04 7.51
C ASP A 39 5.38 4.73 8.12
N THR A 40 6.56 4.13 8.05
CA THR A 40 7.81 4.77 8.51
C THR A 40 8.38 5.77 7.51
N LEU A 41 7.91 5.75 6.25
CA LEU A 41 8.46 6.57 5.18
C LEU A 41 7.87 7.99 5.22
N PRO A 42 8.70 9.04 5.12
CA PRO A 42 8.22 10.41 4.93
C PRO A 42 7.36 10.55 3.67
N ALA A 43 6.33 11.39 3.70
CA ALA A 43 5.41 11.59 2.57
C ALA A 43 6.09 12.03 1.26
N ASN A 44 7.25 12.68 1.34
CA ASN A 44 8.06 13.09 0.20
C ASN A 44 9.07 12.04 -0.28
N SER A 45 9.03 10.82 0.29
CA SER A 45 9.92 9.70 -0.09
C SER A 45 9.35 8.87 -1.24
N LEU A 46 8.16 9.23 -1.73
CA LEU A 46 7.56 8.57 -2.87
C LEU A 46 8.42 8.80 -4.10
N PRO A 47 8.85 7.73 -4.80
CA PRO A 47 9.54 7.90 -6.07
C PRO A 47 8.62 8.61 -7.08
N PRO A 48 9.19 9.31 -8.07
CA PRO A 48 8.39 9.84 -9.16
C PRO A 48 7.67 8.68 -9.87
N LEU A 49 6.47 8.96 -10.39
CA LEU A 49 5.78 8.02 -11.28
C LEU A 49 6.66 7.76 -12.51
N SER A 50 6.60 6.55 -13.05
CA SER A 50 7.24 6.27 -14.33
C SER A 50 6.61 7.12 -15.45
N ASP A 51 7.38 7.35 -16.51
CA ASP A 51 6.93 8.14 -17.66
C ASP A 51 5.66 7.53 -18.29
N GLU A 52 5.58 6.19 -18.34
CA GLU A 52 4.40 5.46 -18.81
C GLU A 52 3.14 5.75 -17.98
N TRP A 53 3.25 5.77 -16.64
CA TRP A 53 2.11 6.08 -15.76
C TRP A 53 1.74 7.55 -15.83
N THR A 54 2.72 8.42 -15.93
CA THR A 54 2.50 9.87 -16.11
C THR A 54 1.76 10.15 -17.41
N ALA A 55 2.19 9.54 -18.51
CA ALA A 55 1.54 9.66 -19.81
C ALA A 55 0.10 9.11 -19.80
N GLU A 56 -0.13 7.97 -19.15
CA GLU A 56 -1.46 7.38 -19.05
C GLU A 56 -2.41 8.25 -18.22
N ILE A 57 -1.93 8.80 -17.10
CA ILE A 57 -2.72 9.74 -16.29
C ILE A 57 -3.09 10.97 -17.11
N GLN A 58 -2.12 11.58 -17.81
CA GLN A 58 -2.38 12.75 -18.65
C GLN A 58 -3.41 12.45 -19.76
N ARG A 59 -3.28 11.29 -20.43
CA ARG A 59 -4.24 10.86 -21.45
C ARG A 59 -5.65 10.72 -20.89
N ARG A 60 -5.82 10.03 -19.75
CA ARG A 60 -7.14 9.84 -19.11
C ARG A 60 -7.73 11.13 -18.58
N SER A 61 -6.92 12.03 -18.04
CA SER A 61 -7.38 13.35 -17.62
C SER A 61 -7.89 14.15 -18.82
N ALA A 62 -7.18 14.15 -19.95
CA ALA A 62 -7.64 14.81 -21.17
C ALA A 62 -8.95 14.21 -21.73
N GLU A 63 -9.10 12.89 -21.68
CA GLU A 63 -10.35 12.21 -22.05
C GLU A 63 -11.52 12.62 -21.15
N TYR A 64 -11.28 12.73 -19.85
CA TYR A 64 -12.26 13.20 -18.88
C TYR A 64 -12.64 14.67 -19.13
N ASP A 65 -11.64 15.55 -19.25
CA ASP A 65 -11.82 16.99 -19.44
C ASP A 65 -12.52 17.32 -20.77
N SER A 66 -12.28 16.52 -21.81
CA SER A 66 -12.97 16.65 -23.11
C SER A 66 -14.40 16.10 -23.11
N GLY A 67 -14.82 15.41 -22.05
CA GLY A 67 -16.10 14.72 -21.98
C GLY A 67 -16.18 13.45 -22.85
N SER A 68 -15.05 12.97 -23.37
CA SER A 68 -15.00 11.74 -24.17
C SER A 68 -14.93 10.48 -23.30
N ALA A 69 -14.53 10.62 -22.03
CA ALA A 69 -14.55 9.52 -21.07
C ALA A 69 -15.98 9.11 -20.69
N GLN A 70 -16.25 7.80 -20.72
CA GLN A 70 -17.43 7.24 -20.09
C GLN A 70 -17.22 7.20 -18.57
N THR A 71 -17.98 8.02 -17.85
CA THR A 71 -17.89 8.11 -16.39
C THR A 71 -19.06 7.40 -15.73
N VAL A 72 -18.84 6.95 -14.50
CA VAL A 72 -19.86 6.38 -13.62
C VAL A 72 -19.85 7.21 -12.35
N SER A 73 -21.02 7.54 -11.81
CA SER A 73 -21.07 8.34 -10.59
C SER A 73 -20.42 7.59 -9.42
N TRP A 74 -19.84 8.36 -8.49
CA TRP A 74 -19.23 7.80 -7.29
C TRP A 74 -20.24 6.98 -6.47
N GLU A 75 -21.48 7.45 -6.37
CA GLU A 75 -22.56 6.78 -5.65
C GLU A 75 -22.84 5.40 -6.22
N GLN A 76 -22.91 5.30 -7.56
CA GLN A 76 -23.16 4.04 -8.25
C GLN A 76 -22.01 3.05 -8.03
N ILE A 77 -20.76 3.47 -8.26
CA ILE A 77 -19.62 2.54 -8.13
C ILE A 77 -19.37 2.15 -6.67
N ARG A 78 -19.57 3.06 -5.72
CA ARG A 78 -19.47 2.79 -4.28
C ARG A 78 -20.52 1.78 -3.84
N ALA A 79 -21.78 1.96 -4.23
CA ALA A 79 -22.86 1.04 -3.90
C ALA A 79 -22.57 -0.38 -4.43
N GLU A 80 -22.11 -0.46 -5.68
CA GLU A 80 -21.74 -1.75 -6.29
C GLU A 80 -20.55 -2.41 -5.59
N ALA A 81 -19.52 -1.65 -5.22
CA ALA A 81 -18.37 -2.17 -4.48
C ALA A 81 -18.75 -2.72 -3.11
N LEU A 82 -19.58 -1.99 -2.34
CA LEU A 82 -20.07 -2.44 -1.03
C LEU A 82 -20.90 -3.72 -1.13
N ARG A 83 -21.79 -3.78 -2.14
CA ARG A 83 -22.60 -4.97 -2.44
C ARG A 83 -21.71 -6.19 -2.72
N ARG A 84 -20.63 -6.02 -3.51
CA ARG A 84 -19.67 -7.11 -3.79
C ARG A 84 -18.87 -7.54 -2.56
N ALA A 85 -18.53 -6.58 -1.69
CA ALA A 85 -17.81 -6.86 -0.45
C ALA A 85 -18.71 -7.48 0.64
N GLY A 86 -20.02 -7.60 0.41
CA GLY A 86 -20.97 -8.07 1.43
C GLY A 86 -21.12 -7.11 2.62
N VAL A 87 -20.69 -5.85 2.46
CA VAL A 87 -20.75 -4.83 3.50
C VAL A 87 -22.08 -4.10 3.38
N THR A 88 -22.95 -4.26 4.39
CA THR A 88 -24.12 -3.40 4.54
C THR A 88 -23.72 -2.25 5.43
N ILE A 89 -23.63 -1.03 4.88
CA ILE A 89 -23.47 0.16 5.71
C ILE A 89 -24.87 0.55 6.19
N PRO A 90 -25.16 0.52 7.51
CA PRO A 90 -26.42 1.02 8.04
C PRO A 90 -26.59 2.46 7.59
N ASP A 91 -27.76 2.79 7.05
CA ASP A 91 -28.11 4.09 6.50
C ASP A 91 -27.65 5.20 7.46
N ALA A 92 -26.56 5.89 7.10
CA ALA A 92 -26.12 7.07 7.83
C ALA A 92 -27.14 8.15 7.49
N ALA A 93 -28.07 8.36 8.42
CA ALA A 93 -29.13 9.35 8.34
C ALA A 93 -28.63 10.66 7.70
N ARG A 94 -29.38 11.08 6.66
CA ARG A 94 -29.42 12.38 5.97
C ARG A 94 -28.49 13.49 6.45
#